data_AF-A0A849U2G7-F1
#
_entry.id   AF-A0A849U2G7-F1
#
_cell.length_a   1.000
_cell.length_b   1.000
_cell.length_c   1.000
_cell.angle_alpha   90.00
_cell.angle_beta   90.00
_cell.angle_gamma   90.00
#
_symmetry.space_group_name_H-M   'P 1'
#
loop_
_entity.id
_entity.type
_entity.pdbx_description
1 polymer ?
#
loop_
_entity_poly.entity_id
_entity_poly.type
_entity_poly.pdbx_seq_one_letter_code
_entity_poly.pdbx_strand_id
1 'polypeptide(L)'
;MSDSNKIPFGLRESDNALVDVFDVPNGKQSGCVCPSCSTPLEARQGDINVWHFAHSSRNVYKKTKHECEYSFYLSVRLMARQLIGKQITLSSPEYKGTIEYYEGVLRFTQWKEFIVSKEQDITLDNLGVENTFSGVAVDLIGTIGAFKFVVYFTHPERNVPDALFHPNDAKCGVIQISLDLLQAQFRSAKSEGKTYHEILTDFLSNDRASKKWIYHPRFEQCASAAIVNLQEGASNLTYTVFPGIRNRTINYSRARPNKYEKDDVLKAYDVNIHVEQPAKLVKFECIICKTRWDGYEAGGNKCPKCQDYLYSRMIS
;
A
#
# COMPACT_ATOMS: atom_id res chain seq x y z
N MET A 1 -8.76 -0.81 -24.03
CA MET A 1 -8.93 0.34 -23.12
C MET A 1 -8.47 -0.13 -21.75
N SER A 2 -7.46 0.50 -21.16
CA SER A 2 -6.93 0.09 -19.86
C SER A 2 -8.03 0.16 -18.80
N ASP A 3 -8.18 -0.91 -18.01
CA ASP A 3 -9.19 -1.00 -16.94
C ASP A 3 -8.97 0.02 -15.79
N SER A 4 -7.85 0.75 -15.79
CA SER A 4 -7.48 1.80 -14.82
C SER A 4 -8.46 2.98 -14.73
N ASN A 5 -9.35 3.14 -15.71
CA ASN A 5 -10.34 4.23 -15.77
C ASN A 5 -11.72 3.88 -15.19
N LYS A 6 -11.93 2.64 -14.74
CA LYS A 6 -13.20 2.21 -14.16
C LYS A 6 -13.19 2.48 -12.66
N ILE A 7 -13.81 3.58 -12.25
CA ILE A 7 -13.77 4.07 -10.86
C ILE A 7 -14.84 3.34 -10.02
N PRO A 8 -14.49 2.57 -8.98
CA PRO A 8 -15.48 1.91 -8.11
C PRO A 8 -16.19 2.84 -7.13
N PHE A 9 -15.50 3.90 -6.66
CA PHE A 9 -16.01 4.77 -5.57
C PHE A 9 -16.08 6.24 -6.00
N GLY A 10 -17.25 6.86 -5.81
CA GLY A 10 -17.53 8.25 -6.13
C GLY A 10 -17.78 9.08 -4.87
N LEU A 11 -17.53 10.39 -4.90
CA LEU A 11 -17.85 11.28 -3.77
C LEU A 11 -19.29 11.77 -3.90
N ARG A 12 -20.15 11.45 -2.94
CA ARG A 12 -21.53 11.92 -2.91
C ARG A 12 -21.61 13.33 -2.35
N GLU A 13 -22.28 14.24 -3.07
CA GLU A 13 -22.31 15.66 -2.71
C GLU A 13 -23.14 15.98 -1.46
N SER A 14 -24.16 15.15 -1.14
CA SER A 14 -25.08 15.43 -0.04
C SER A 14 -24.42 15.38 1.34
N ASP A 15 -23.40 14.54 1.50
CA ASP A 15 -22.75 14.25 2.78
C ASP A 15 -21.22 14.24 2.71
N ASN A 16 -20.63 14.49 1.53
CA ASN A 16 -19.19 14.41 1.28
C ASN A 16 -18.57 13.04 1.65
N ALA A 17 -19.35 11.96 1.54
CA ALA A 17 -18.87 10.61 1.73
C ALA A 17 -18.50 9.97 0.39
N LEU A 18 -17.41 9.20 0.36
CA LEU A 18 -17.22 8.24 -0.72
C LEU A 18 -18.25 7.13 -0.60
N VAL A 19 -18.84 6.75 -1.73
CA VAL A 19 -19.87 5.72 -1.81
C VAL A 19 -19.52 4.72 -2.90
N ASP A 20 -20.00 3.50 -2.71
CA ASP A 20 -19.92 2.44 -3.71
C ASP A 20 -20.86 2.74 -4.88
N VAL A 21 -20.45 2.36 -6.10
CA VAL A 21 -21.34 2.37 -7.26
C VAL A 21 -22.57 1.49 -7.03
N PHE A 22 -22.51 0.48 -6.15
CA PHE A 22 -23.67 -0.32 -5.77
C PHE A 22 -24.71 0.45 -4.94
N ASP A 23 -24.31 1.51 -4.24
CA ASP A 23 -25.16 2.24 -3.28
C ASP A 23 -25.88 3.45 -3.89
N VAL A 24 -25.78 3.61 -5.21
CA VAL A 24 -26.31 4.80 -5.92
C VAL A 24 -27.22 4.42 -7.09
N PRO A 25 -28.16 5.30 -7.48
CA PRO A 25 -28.95 5.10 -8.69
C PRO A 25 -28.10 5.14 -9.97
N ASN A 26 -28.45 4.33 -10.96
CA ASN A 26 -27.77 4.29 -12.26
C ASN A 26 -27.80 5.65 -12.98
N GLY A 27 -26.72 6.02 -13.65
CA GLY A 27 -26.62 7.25 -14.45
C GLY A 27 -26.30 8.50 -13.64
N LYS A 28 -26.82 9.64 -14.09
CA LYS A 28 -26.54 10.99 -13.53
C LYS A 28 -27.20 11.27 -12.19
N GLN A 29 -28.17 10.45 -11.83
CA GLN A 29 -28.90 10.51 -10.56
C GLN A 29 -28.09 9.91 -9.40
N SER A 30 -26.85 9.49 -9.64
CA SER A 30 -25.90 9.06 -8.60
C SER A 30 -25.63 10.15 -7.55
N GLY A 31 -25.79 11.43 -7.91
CA GLY A 31 -25.44 12.56 -7.05
C GLY A 31 -23.96 12.62 -6.67
N CYS A 32 -23.10 11.94 -7.46
CA CYS A 32 -21.67 11.82 -7.19
C CYS A 32 -20.85 12.75 -8.09
N VAL A 33 -19.74 13.25 -7.54
CA VAL A 33 -18.72 14.02 -8.26
C VAL A 33 -17.36 13.35 -8.12
N CYS A 34 -16.48 13.62 -9.08
CA CYS A 34 -15.10 13.20 -9.01
C CYS A 34 -14.39 14.05 -7.95
N PRO A 35 -13.78 13.47 -6.91
CA PRO A 35 -13.11 14.27 -5.89
C PRO A 35 -11.92 15.02 -6.53
N SER A 36 -11.18 14.44 -7.49
CA SER A 36 -10.00 15.12 -8.11
C SER A 36 -10.36 16.36 -8.94
N CYS A 37 -11.33 16.26 -9.85
CA CYS A 37 -11.63 17.33 -10.80
C CYS A 37 -12.99 18.00 -10.58
N SER A 38 -13.77 17.55 -9.59
CA SER A 38 -15.12 18.03 -9.26
C SER A 38 -16.14 17.90 -10.39
N THR A 39 -15.83 17.14 -11.44
CA THR A 39 -16.76 16.87 -12.53
C THR A 39 -17.79 15.83 -12.08
N PRO A 40 -19.08 16.00 -12.42
CA PRO A 40 -20.11 15.00 -12.13
C PRO A 40 -19.76 13.61 -12.68
N LEU A 41 -20.05 12.60 -11.86
CA LEU A 41 -19.87 11.19 -12.17
C LEU A 41 -21.22 10.55 -12.51
N GLU A 42 -21.25 9.82 -13.62
CA GLU A 42 -22.33 8.93 -14.00
C GLU A 42 -22.02 7.52 -13.48
N ALA A 43 -22.91 6.96 -12.66
CA ALA A 43 -22.86 5.55 -12.35
C ALA A 43 -23.22 4.76 -13.62
N ARG A 44 -22.40 3.76 -13.98
CA ARG A 44 -22.63 2.87 -15.12
C ARG A 44 -22.88 1.47 -14.62
N GLN A 45 -24.16 1.18 -14.39
CA GLN A 45 -24.64 -0.12 -13.95
C GLN A 45 -25.33 -0.83 -15.11
N GLY A 46 -25.03 -2.11 -15.31
CA GLY A 46 -25.62 -2.94 -16.36
C GLY A 46 -25.24 -4.42 -16.24
N ASP A 47 -25.57 -5.20 -17.26
CA ASP A 47 -25.37 -6.67 -17.21
C ASP A 47 -24.05 -7.15 -17.80
N ILE A 48 -23.44 -6.36 -18.67
CA ILE A 48 -22.28 -6.79 -19.47
C ILE A 48 -20.97 -6.33 -18.83
N ASN A 49 -20.89 -5.06 -18.43
CA ASN A 49 -19.67 -4.45 -17.92
C ASN A 49 -19.69 -4.34 -16.41
N VAL A 50 -18.50 -4.43 -15.78
CA VAL A 50 -18.34 -4.11 -14.36
C VAL A 50 -18.89 -2.72 -14.05
N TRP A 51 -19.57 -2.61 -12.92
CA TRP A 51 -20.16 -1.37 -12.51
C TRP A 51 -19.05 -0.40 -12.12
N HIS A 52 -19.15 0.85 -12.58
CA HIS A 52 -18.17 1.87 -12.30
C HIS A 52 -18.78 3.26 -12.47
N PHE A 53 -18.16 4.25 -11.86
CA PHE A 53 -18.36 5.64 -12.17
C PHE A 53 -17.55 6.05 -13.40
N ALA A 54 -18.15 6.90 -14.23
CA ALA A 54 -17.49 7.55 -15.35
C ALA A 54 -17.75 9.05 -15.32
N HIS A 55 -16.81 9.85 -15.79
CA HIS A 55 -17.01 11.29 -15.93
C HIS A 55 -18.13 11.58 -16.96
N SER A 56 -19.06 12.47 -16.63
CA SER A 56 -20.07 12.94 -17.58
C SER A 56 -19.40 13.61 -18.79
N SER A 57 -19.56 13.02 -19.97
CA SER A 57 -18.73 13.28 -21.16
C SER A 57 -19.05 14.56 -21.95
N ARG A 58 -19.89 15.47 -21.47
CA ARG A 58 -20.31 16.64 -22.27
C ARG A 58 -19.51 17.90 -21.90
N ASN A 59 -18.46 18.18 -22.68
CA ASN A 59 -17.81 19.50 -22.85
C ASN A 59 -16.95 20.09 -21.72
N VAL A 60 -16.65 19.37 -20.64
CA VAL A 60 -15.81 19.92 -19.54
C VAL A 60 -14.30 19.87 -19.85
N TYR A 61 -13.87 19.08 -20.84
CA TYR A 61 -12.47 19.07 -21.32
C TYR A 61 -11.98 20.43 -21.84
N LYS A 62 -12.88 21.39 -22.13
CA LYS A 62 -12.49 22.77 -22.53
C LYS A 62 -12.37 23.76 -21.34
N LYS A 63 -12.73 23.37 -20.11
CA LYS A 63 -12.72 24.27 -18.94
C LYS A 63 -11.86 23.80 -17.76
N THR A 64 -11.41 22.55 -17.71
CA THR A 64 -10.47 22.10 -16.69
C THR A 64 -9.04 22.19 -17.22
N LYS A 65 -8.26 23.16 -16.72
CA LYS A 65 -6.83 23.35 -17.05
C LYS A 65 -5.91 22.18 -16.62
N HIS A 66 -6.45 21.08 -16.07
CA HIS A 66 -5.67 19.97 -15.53
C HIS A 66 -6.24 18.61 -15.95
N GLU A 67 -5.35 17.68 -16.30
CA GLU A 67 -5.66 16.26 -16.48
C GLU A 67 -6.19 15.68 -15.15
N CYS A 68 -7.26 14.88 -15.20
CA CYS A 68 -7.86 14.28 -14.01
C CYS A 68 -7.08 13.02 -13.64
N GLU A 69 -6.51 13.01 -12.43
CA GLU A 69 -5.71 11.89 -11.91
C GLU A 69 -6.55 10.86 -11.13
N TYR A 70 -7.88 11.02 -11.10
CA TYR A 70 -8.75 10.12 -10.36
C TYR A 70 -8.88 8.76 -11.07
N SER A 71 -8.14 7.78 -10.55
CA SER A 71 -8.04 6.43 -11.09
C SER A 71 -8.69 5.40 -10.17
N PHE A 72 -8.78 4.15 -10.65
CA PHE A 72 -9.18 2.99 -9.84
C PHE A 72 -8.44 2.96 -8.49
N TYR A 73 -7.11 2.93 -8.49
CA TYR A 73 -6.32 2.77 -7.26
C TYR A 73 -6.45 3.96 -6.33
N LEU A 74 -6.53 5.18 -6.84
CA LEU A 74 -6.74 6.36 -6.00
C LEU A 74 -8.11 6.29 -5.31
N SER A 75 -9.16 5.92 -6.03
CA SER A 75 -10.51 5.75 -5.44
C SER A 75 -10.56 4.65 -4.37
N VAL A 76 -9.86 3.53 -4.60
CA VAL A 76 -9.78 2.41 -3.65
C VAL A 76 -9.01 2.81 -2.40
N ARG A 77 -7.86 3.48 -2.54
CA ARG A 77 -7.08 3.96 -1.38
C ARG A 77 -7.88 4.95 -0.56
N LEU A 78 -8.59 5.87 -1.20
CA LEU A 78 -9.47 6.81 -0.51
C LEU A 78 -10.61 6.12 0.23
N MET A 79 -11.27 5.15 -0.42
CA MET A 79 -12.33 4.38 0.23
C MET A 79 -11.77 3.57 1.41
N ALA A 80 -10.66 2.84 1.23
CA ALA A 80 -10.02 2.08 2.30
C ALA A 80 -9.76 2.96 3.54
N ARG A 81 -9.29 4.18 3.29
CA ARG A 81 -9.04 5.19 4.32
C ARG A 81 -10.30 5.69 5.02
N GLN A 82 -11.43 5.78 4.32
CA GLN A 82 -12.74 6.12 4.90
C GLN A 82 -13.33 4.95 5.71
N LEU A 83 -13.15 3.71 5.23
CA LEU A 83 -13.66 2.50 5.90
C LEU A 83 -12.93 2.20 7.20
N ILE A 84 -11.64 2.53 7.24
CA ILE A 84 -10.80 2.34 8.40
C ILE A 84 -11.11 3.44 9.40
N GLY A 85 -11.92 3.10 10.41
CA GLY A 85 -12.24 3.96 11.53
C GLY A 85 -11.05 4.10 12.50
N LYS A 86 -11.33 4.12 13.80
CA LYS A 86 -10.29 4.27 14.84
C LYS A 86 -9.45 3.00 15.08
N GLN A 87 -9.97 1.85 14.67
CA GLN A 87 -9.39 0.54 14.92
C GLN A 87 -9.64 -0.39 13.73
N ILE A 88 -8.67 -1.26 13.42
CA ILE A 88 -8.80 -2.35 12.44
C ILE A 88 -8.02 -3.56 12.93
N THR A 89 -8.53 -4.75 12.67
CA THR A 89 -7.80 -6.01 12.85
C THR A 89 -7.34 -6.51 11.49
N LEU A 90 -6.04 -6.75 11.34
CA LEU A 90 -5.43 -7.25 10.10
C LEU A 90 -4.87 -8.65 10.34
N SER A 91 -5.18 -9.58 9.44
CA SER A 91 -4.51 -10.88 9.36
C SER A 91 -3.11 -10.71 8.81
N SER A 92 -2.12 -10.61 9.69
CA SER A 92 -0.71 -10.48 9.31
C SER A 92 -0.13 -11.82 8.84
N PRO A 93 0.73 -11.81 7.82
CA PRO A 93 1.41 -13.00 7.34
C PRO A 93 2.58 -13.39 8.25
N GLU A 94 3.02 -14.65 8.12
CA GLU A 94 4.27 -15.09 8.70
C GLU A 94 5.42 -14.27 8.11
N TYR A 95 6.37 -13.91 8.97
CA TYR A 95 7.59 -13.24 8.58
C TYR A 95 8.81 -14.10 8.94
N LYS A 96 9.62 -14.38 7.93
CA LYS A 96 10.85 -15.16 8.03
C LYS A 96 12.04 -14.33 7.56
N GLY A 97 13.18 -14.56 8.18
CA GLY A 97 14.48 -14.15 7.67
C GLY A 97 15.30 -15.36 7.24
N THR A 98 16.28 -15.11 6.38
CA THR A 98 17.17 -16.14 5.86
C THR A 98 18.62 -15.75 6.12
N ILE A 99 19.42 -16.69 6.60
CA ILE A 99 20.87 -16.56 6.73
C ILE A 99 21.52 -17.35 5.60
N GLU A 100 22.26 -16.67 4.73
CA GLU A 100 23.22 -17.28 3.80
C GLU A 100 24.55 -17.40 4.53
N TYR A 101 25.19 -18.58 4.51
CA TYR A 101 26.48 -18.75 5.18
C TYR A 101 27.40 -19.73 4.48
N TYR A 102 28.70 -19.61 4.79
CA TYR A 102 29.78 -20.45 4.30
C TYR A 102 30.56 -21.03 5.48
N GLU A 103 30.96 -22.29 5.34
CA GLU A 103 31.74 -23.00 6.35
C GLU A 103 33.01 -23.60 5.71
N GLY A 104 34.15 -23.42 6.37
CA GLY A 104 35.42 -24.01 5.97
C GLY A 104 36.03 -23.44 4.68
N VAL A 105 37.07 -24.12 4.16
CA VAL A 105 37.90 -23.65 3.05
C VAL A 105 37.18 -23.73 1.69
N LEU A 106 36.28 -24.71 1.53
CA LEU A 106 35.62 -25.00 0.25
C LEU A 106 34.41 -24.10 -0.06
N ARG A 107 34.02 -23.21 0.88
CA ARG A 107 32.98 -22.16 0.74
C ARG A 107 31.72 -22.60 -0.05
N PHE A 108 31.09 -23.70 0.34
CA PHE A 108 29.76 -24.03 -0.16
C PHE A 108 28.71 -23.14 0.50
N THR A 109 27.84 -22.52 -0.31
CA THR A 109 26.73 -21.69 0.20
C THR A 109 25.67 -22.56 0.85
N GLN A 110 25.38 -22.27 2.12
CA GLN A 110 24.30 -22.87 2.89
C GLN A 110 23.27 -21.81 3.30
N TRP A 111 22.08 -22.27 3.67
CA TRP A 111 20.94 -21.41 3.99
C TRP A 111 20.26 -21.90 5.26
N LYS A 112 19.87 -20.98 6.15
CA LYS A 112 19.07 -21.28 7.33
C LYS A 112 17.98 -20.23 7.49
N GLU A 113 16.73 -20.67 7.56
CA GLU A 113 15.59 -19.79 7.85
C GLU A 113 15.38 -19.63 9.36
N PHE A 114 14.86 -18.48 9.76
CA PHE A 114 14.38 -18.23 11.11
C PHE A 114 13.06 -17.45 11.07
N ILE A 115 12.18 -17.74 12.03
CA ILE A 115 10.87 -17.09 12.13
C ILE A 115 11.00 -15.82 12.97
N VAL A 116 10.52 -14.71 12.41
CA VAL A 116 10.46 -13.40 13.06
C VAL A 116 9.10 -13.17 13.70
N SER A 117 8.03 -13.51 12.97
CA SER A 117 6.64 -13.51 13.44
C SER A 117 5.88 -14.64 12.77
N LYS A 118 5.01 -15.33 13.50
CA LYS A 118 4.05 -16.27 12.91
C LYS A 118 2.87 -15.51 12.31
N GLU A 119 2.06 -16.20 11.51
CA GLU A 119 0.74 -15.68 11.12
C GLU A 119 -0.08 -15.39 12.36
N GLN A 120 -0.67 -14.19 12.41
CA GLN A 120 -1.51 -13.77 13.52
C GLN A 120 -2.38 -12.59 13.11
N ASP A 121 -3.50 -12.42 13.79
CA ASP A 121 -4.29 -11.21 13.66
C ASP A 121 -3.73 -10.13 14.58
N ILE A 122 -3.50 -8.94 14.01
CA ILE A 122 -3.00 -7.77 14.71
C ILE A 122 -4.09 -6.69 14.75
N THR A 123 -4.45 -6.23 15.94
CA THR A 123 -5.37 -5.10 16.09
C THR A 123 -4.56 -3.82 16.20
N LEU A 124 -4.84 -2.88 15.29
CA LEU A 124 -4.24 -1.56 15.28
C LEU A 124 -5.19 -0.57 15.94
N ASP A 125 -4.71 0.08 16.98
CA ASP A 125 -5.42 1.17 17.67
C ASP A 125 -4.96 2.54 17.18
N ASN A 126 -5.68 3.59 17.58
CA ASN A 126 -5.33 4.99 17.34
C ASN A 126 -4.97 5.27 15.87
N LEU A 127 -5.73 4.70 14.95
CA LEU A 127 -5.47 4.85 13.52
C LEU A 127 -5.63 6.31 13.11
N GLY A 128 -4.53 6.86 12.63
CA GLY A 128 -4.50 8.07 11.84
C GLY A 128 -4.22 7.73 10.38
N VAL A 129 -4.79 8.52 9.50
CA VAL A 129 -4.74 8.30 8.06
C VAL A 129 -4.03 9.48 7.40
N GLU A 130 -3.37 9.23 6.26
CA GLU A 130 -2.51 10.23 5.61
C GLU A 130 -1.52 10.86 6.60
N ASN A 131 -0.84 10.02 7.37
CA ASN A 131 0.22 10.50 8.24
C ASN A 131 1.57 10.39 7.54
N THR A 132 2.56 10.99 8.17
CA THR A 132 3.95 10.87 7.74
C THR A 132 4.72 9.97 8.66
N PHE A 133 5.52 9.11 8.05
CA PHE A 133 6.43 8.23 8.74
C PHE A 133 7.78 8.22 8.02
N SER A 134 8.86 8.52 8.75
CA SER A 134 10.22 8.55 8.20
C SER A 134 10.35 9.36 6.89
N GLY A 135 9.72 10.55 6.83
CA GLY A 135 9.77 11.36 5.61
C GLY A 135 8.73 11.02 4.53
N VAL A 136 7.99 9.91 4.69
CA VAL A 136 7.10 9.37 3.65
C VAL A 136 5.63 9.59 4.01
N ALA A 137 4.83 10.04 3.04
CA ALA A 137 3.37 10.03 3.14
C ALA A 137 2.82 8.60 3.01
N VAL A 138 2.34 8.06 4.13
CA VAL A 138 1.83 6.68 4.22
C VAL A 138 0.30 6.67 4.28
N ASP A 139 -0.30 5.52 3.97
CA ASP A 139 -1.75 5.42 3.90
C ASP A 139 -2.38 5.41 5.30
N LEU A 140 -1.84 4.60 6.22
CA LEU A 140 -2.32 4.51 7.61
C LEU A 140 -1.16 4.40 8.59
N ILE A 141 -1.33 4.97 9.79
CA ILE A 141 -0.49 4.74 10.96
C ILE A 141 -1.39 4.50 12.16
N GLY A 142 -1.23 3.36 12.82
CA GLY A 142 -1.82 3.08 14.11
C GLY A 142 -0.76 2.71 15.14
N THR A 143 -1.20 2.08 16.22
CA THR A 143 -0.36 1.60 17.30
C THR A 143 -0.71 0.18 17.70
N ILE A 144 0.31 -0.61 18.03
CA ILE A 144 0.18 -1.89 18.74
C ILE A 144 0.95 -1.75 20.06
N GLY A 145 0.23 -1.51 21.16
CA GLY A 145 0.84 -1.14 22.43
C GLY A 145 1.72 0.10 22.28
N ALA A 146 3.01 -0.01 22.61
CA ALA A 146 3.98 1.08 22.50
C ALA A 146 4.61 1.24 21.10
N PHE A 147 4.29 0.37 20.14
CA PHE A 147 4.87 0.38 18.81
C PHE A 147 3.97 1.11 17.82
N LYS A 148 4.55 1.92 16.95
CA LYS A 148 3.84 2.44 15.77
C LYS A 148 3.65 1.33 14.75
N PHE A 149 2.55 1.36 14.03
CA PHE A 149 2.27 0.40 12.98
C PHE A 149 1.84 1.10 11.71
N VAL A 150 2.59 0.89 10.63
CA VAL A 150 2.41 1.58 9.36
C VAL A 150 1.85 0.61 8.34
N VAL A 151 0.80 1.05 7.65
CA VAL A 151 0.23 0.35 6.50
C VAL A 151 0.46 1.20 5.26
N TYR A 152 1.06 0.60 4.24
CA TYR A 152 1.31 1.26 2.96
C TYR A 152 0.64 0.49 1.82
N PHE A 153 -0.22 1.17 1.06
CA PHE A 153 -0.88 0.58 -0.09
C PHE A 153 0.01 0.67 -1.33
N THR A 154 0.25 -0.47 -1.97
CA THR A 154 0.99 -0.55 -3.24
C THR A 154 0.06 -0.90 -4.40
N HIS A 155 0.46 -0.48 -5.59
CA HIS A 155 -0.16 -0.85 -6.87
C HIS A 155 0.89 -0.71 -7.98
N PRO A 156 0.64 -1.07 -9.25
CA PRO A 156 1.71 -1.14 -10.27
C PRO A 156 2.43 0.19 -10.54
N GLU A 157 1.83 1.32 -10.16
CA GLU A 157 2.38 2.67 -10.32
C GLU A 157 2.87 3.28 -9.00
N ARG A 158 2.83 2.52 -7.89
CA ARG A 158 3.22 2.98 -6.54
C ARG A 158 3.91 1.85 -5.78
N ASN A 159 5.24 1.91 -5.75
CA ASN A 159 6.10 1.01 -4.98
C ASN A 159 6.31 1.52 -3.54
N VAL A 160 6.84 0.64 -2.68
CA VAL A 160 7.26 0.98 -1.31
C VAL A 160 8.52 1.86 -1.36
N PRO A 161 8.53 3.05 -0.74
CA PRO A 161 9.73 3.89 -0.66
C PRO A 161 10.83 3.30 0.22
N ASP A 162 12.09 3.52 -0.14
CA ASP A 162 13.26 2.96 0.55
C ASP A 162 13.32 3.28 2.05
N ALA A 163 12.84 4.47 2.46
CA ALA A 163 12.78 4.91 3.85
C ALA A 163 11.86 4.06 4.74
N LEU A 164 10.92 3.31 4.16
CA LEU A 164 10.04 2.40 4.91
C LEU A 164 10.70 1.04 5.21
N PHE A 165 11.76 0.68 4.48
CA PHE A 165 12.59 -0.49 4.80
C PHE A 165 13.58 -0.18 5.94
N HIS A 166 13.93 1.09 6.12
CA HIS A 166 14.89 1.57 7.13
C HIS A 166 14.28 2.74 7.92
N PRO A 167 13.26 2.46 8.74
CA PRO A 167 12.57 3.52 9.46
C PRO A 167 13.47 4.14 10.54
N ASN A 168 13.35 5.45 10.74
CA ASN A 168 14.11 6.20 11.74
C ASN A 168 13.81 5.76 13.18
N ASP A 169 12.57 5.29 13.41
CA ASP A 169 12.08 4.81 14.69
C ASP A 169 11.98 3.27 14.64
N ALA A 170 12.92 2.58 15.27
CA ALA A 170 12.95 1.11 15.30
C ALA A 170 11.79 0.49 16.09
N LYS A 171 11.04 1.28 16.90
CA LYS A 171 9.82 0.82 17.59
C LYS A 171 8.60 0.92 16.68
N CYS A 172 8.71 0.33 15.49
CA CYS A 172 7.62 0.26 14.55
C CYS A 172 7.51 -1.09 13.83
N GLY A 173 6.33 -1.37 13.30
CA GLY A 173 6.11 -2.36 12.24
C GLY A 173 5.64 -1.66 10.97
N VAL A 174 6.10 -2.14 9.81
CA VAL A 174 5.65 -1.64 8.50
C VAL A 174 5.18 -2.82 7.66
N ILE A 175 3.93 -2.74 7.21
CA ILE A 175 3.33 -3.73 6.30
C ILE A 175 2.90 -3.03 5.01
N GLN A 176 3.19 -3.66 3.88
CA GLN A 176 2.55 -3.31 2.62
C GLN A 176 1.26 -4.12 2.44
N ILE A 177 0.29 -3.54 1.75
CA ILE A 177 -0.89 -4.24 1.24
C ILE A 177 -0.99 -3.93 -0.26
N SER A 178 -0.81 -4.95 -1.10
CA SER A 178 -0.89 -4.80 -2.56
C SER A 178 -2.34 -4.78 -3.03
N LEU A 179 -2.74 -3.73 -3.73
CA LEU A 179 -4.11 -3.57 -4.24
C LEU A 179 -4.34 -4.24 -5.62
N ASP A 180 -3.32 -4.90 -6.17
CA ASP A 180 -3.31 -5.39 -7.56
C ASP A 180 -4.48 -6.35 -7.86
N LEU A 181 -4.84 -7.18 -6.87
CA LEU A 181 -5.90 -8.19 -7.01
C LEU A 181 -7.31 -7.61 -6.99
N LEU A 182 -7.51 -6.40 -6.46
CA LEU A 182 -8.84 -5.82 -6.27
C LEU A 182 -9.57 -5.58 -7.59
N GLN A 183 -8.85 -5.26 -8.67
CA GLN A 183 -9.49 -5.13 -9.99
C GLN A 183 -10.13 -6.44 -10.45
N ALA A 184 -9.51 -7.58 -10.16
CA ALA A 184 -10.05 -8.88 -10.51
C ALA A 184 -11.21 -9.26 -9.59
N GLN A 185 -11.08 -9.03 -8.29
CA GLN A 185 -12.14 -9.31 -7.31
C GLN A 185 -13.39 -8.46 -7.56
N PHE A 186 -13.24 -7.19 -7.94
CA PHE A 186 -14.39 -6.35 -8.29
C PHE A 186 -15.09 -6.81 -9.58
N ARG A 187 -14.40 -7.51 -10.49
CA ARG A 187 -15.08 -8.12 -11.66
C ARG A 187 -16.03 -9.23 -11.26
N SER A 188 -15.73 -9.99 -10.20
CA SER A 188 -16.58 -11.09 -9.72
C SER A 188 -17.64 -10.65 -8.69
N ALA A 189 -17.58 -9.40 -8.22
CA ALA A 189 -18.49 -8.88 -7.19
C ALA A 189 -19.98 -9.13 -7.49
N LYS A 190 -20.44 -8.79 -8.70
CA LYS A 190 -21.84 -8.96 -9.10
C LYS A 190 -22.26 -10.44 -9.11
N SER A 191 -21.41 -11.34 -9.61
CA SER A 191 -21.70 -12.78 -9.63
C SER A 191 -21.68 -13.40 -8.23
N GLU A 192 -20.93 -12.82 -7.31
CA GLU A 192 -20.86 -13.23 -5.91
C GLU A 192 -21.94 -12.57 -5.03
N GLY A 193 -22.74 -11.65 -5.58
CA GLY A 193 -23.74 -10.89 -4.83
C GLY A 193 -23.14 -9.96 -3.77
N LYS A 194 -21.90 -9.50 -3.97
CA LYS A 194 -21.19 -8.61 -3.05
C LYS A 194 -21.03 -7.21 -3.65
N THR A 195 -20.97 -6.23 -2.77
CA THR A 195 -20.55 -4.85 -3.08
C THR A 195 -19.01 -4.73 -3.12
N TYR A 196 -18.48 -3.67 -3.72
CA TYR A 196 -17.04 -3.39 -3.68
C TYR A 196 -16.58 -2.99 -2.29
N HIS A 197 -17.46 -2.34 -1.51
CA HIS A 197 -17.24 -2.05 -0.10
C HIS A 197 -17.00 -3.33 0.70
N GLU A 198 -17.90 -4.32 0.63
CA GLU A 198 -17.73 -5.60 1.35
C GLU A 198 -16.43 -6.31 0.96
N ILE A 199 -16.12 -6.37 -0.34
CA ILE A 199 -14.88 -6.96 -0.83
C ILE A 199 -13.66 -6.22 -0.27
N LEU A 200 -13.67 -4.88 -0.29
CA LEU A 200 -12.55 -4.09 0.20
C LEU A 200 -12.35 -4.24 1.72
N THR A 201 -13.42 -4.28 2.50
CA THR A 201 -13.35 -4.49 3.96
C THR A 201 -12.77 -5.86 4.30
N ASP A 202 -13.25 -6.91 3.63
CA ASP A 202 -12.73 -8.27 3.78
C ASP A 202 -11.27 -8.37 3.32
N PHE A 203 -10.93 -7.74 2.21
CA PHE A 203 -9.57 -7.69 1.67
C PHE A 203 -8.58 -7.05 2.66
N LEU A 204 -8.93 -5.88 3.18
CA LEU A 204 -8.09 -5.15 4.14
C LEU A 204 -7.87 -5.98 5.41
N SER A 205 -8.91 -6.64 5.92
CA SER A 205 -8.85 -7.39 7.17
C SER A 205 -8.22 -8.77 6.99
N ASN A 206 -8.74 -9.57 6.08
CA ASN A 206 -8.56 -11.03 6.06
C ASN A 206 -7.62 -11.53 4.95
N ASP A 207 -7.47 -10.80 3.83
CA ASP A 207 -6.66 -11.27 2.71
C ASP A 207 -5.16 -11.21 3.04
N ARG A 208 -4.60 -12.31 3.55
CA ARG A 208 -3.19 -12.39 3.97
C ARG A 208 -2.22 -12.36 2.78
N ALA A 209 -2.64 -12.86 1.62
CA ALA A 209 -1.80 -13.00 0.43
C ALA A 209 -1.35 -11.66 -0.17
N SER A 210 -2.18 -10.61 -0.07
CA SER A 210 -1.82 -9.26 -0.49
C SER A 210 -0.88 -8.53 0.48
N LYS A 211 -0.69 -9.06 1.69
CA LYS A 211 0.05 -8.40 2.76
C LYS A 211 1.49 -8.91 2.81
N LYS A 212 2.45 -8.02 3.05
CA LYS A 212 3.86 -8.39 3.22
C LYS A 212 4.54 -7.46 4.21
N TRP A 213 5.34 -8.02 5.10
CA TRP A 213 6.19 -7.25 6.00
C TRP A 213 7.31 -6.55 5.24
N ILE A 214 7.42 -5.24 5.46
CA ILE A 214 8.51 -4.40 4.95
C ILE A 214 9.55 -4.20 6.05
N TYR A 215 9.10 -3.97 7.28
CA TYR A 215 9.93 -3.85 8.45
C TYR A 215 9.23 -4.45 9.66
N HIS A 216 9.99 -5.16 10.51
CA HIS A 216 9.47 -5.75 11.74
C HIS A 216 10.47 -5.52 12.88
N PRO A 217 10.03 -5.01 14.05
CA PRO A 217 10.94 -4.53 15.09
C PRO A 217 11.74 -5.66 15.76
N ARG A 218 11.27 -6.91 15.63
CA ARG A 218 11.96 -8.10 16.15
C ARG A 218 12.96 -8.73 15.18
N PHE A 219 13.12 -8.21 13.95
CA PHE A 219 13.94 -8.87 12.93
C PHE A 219 15.39 -9.04 13.38
N GLU A 220 16.05 -7.96 13.79
CA GLU A 220 17.46 -7.96 14.20
C GLU A 220 17.71 -8.89 15.39
N GLN A 221 16.79 -8.89 16.36
CA GLN A 221 16.88 -9.77 17.53
C GLN A 221 16.76 -11.25 17.14
N CYS A 222 15.78 -11.60 16.30
CA CYS A 222 15.59 -12.97 15.82
C CYS A 222 16.78 -13.43 14.95
N ALA A 223 17.30 -12.55 14.10
CA ALA A 223 18.48 -12.82 13.27
C ALA A 223 19.71 -13.11 14.14
N SER A 224 19.98 -12.26 15.13
CA SER A 224 21.10 -12.42 16.05
C SER A 224 21.03 -13.73 16.82
N ALA A 225 19.85 -14.09 17.34
CA ALA A 225 19.65 -15.38 18.00
C ALA A 225 19.88 -16.56 17.05
N ALA A 226 19.42 -16.48 15.80
CA ALA A 226 19.63 -17.52 14.81
C ALA A 226 21.10 -17.71 14.41
N ILE A 227 21.87 -16.61 14.37
CA ILE A 227 23.32 -16.62 14.12
C ILE A 227 24.07 -17.27 15.29
N VAL A 228 23.77 -16.91 16.54
CA VAL A 228 24.41 -17.51 17.72
C VAL A 228 24.24 -19.04 17.70
N ASN A 229 23.01 -19.50 17.48
CA ASN A 229 22.70 -20.94 17.33
C ASN A 229 23.40 -21.60 16.13
N LEU A 230 23.79 -20.83 15.12
CA LEU A 230 24.52 -21.35 13.95
C LEU A 230 26.03 -21.48 14.25
N GLN A 231 26.58 -20.57 15.04
CA GLN A 231 28.01 -20.55 15.39
C GLN A 231 28.38 -21.60 16.45
N GLU A 232 27.45 -22.02 17.30
CA GLU A 232 27.66 -23.07 18.32
C GLU A 232 28.09 -24.43 17.74
N GLY A 233 27.97 -24.65 16.43
CA GLY A 233 28.35 -25.89 15.73
C GLY A 233 29.42 -25.75 14.65
N ALA A 234 29.99 -24.57 14.42
CA ALA A 234 30.86 -24.30 13.25
C ALA A 234 32.15 -23.55 13.61
N SER A 235 33.25 -23.89 12.94
CA SER A 235 34.53 -23.18 13.01
C SER A 235 34.78 -22.36 11.74
N ASN A 236 34.93 -21.03 11.88
CA ASN A 236 35.11 -20.05 10.79
C ASN A 236 33.90 -19.90 9.84
N LEU A 237 32.84 -19.24 10.34
CA LEU A 237 31.60 -19.01 9.60
C LEU A 237 31.51 -17.56 9.10
N THR A 238 31.29 -17.39 7.79
CA THR A 238 30.94 -16.09 7.18
C THR A 238 29.47 -16.13 6.79
N TYR A 239 28.70 -15.07 7.07
CA TYR A 239 27.26 -15.06 6.83
C TYR A 239 26.73 -13.70 6.37
N THR A 240 25.57 -13.74 5.69
CA THR A 240 24.76 -12.60 5.29
C THR A 240 23.30 -12.87 5.66
N VAL A 241 22.60 -11.88 6.21
CA VAL A 241 21.19 -12.00 6.60
C VAL A 241 20.31 -11.26 5.61
N PHE A 242 19.22 -11.91 5.18
CA PHE A 242 18.23 -11.33 4.27
C PHE A 242 16.83 -11.33 4.89
N PRO A 243 16.08 -10.22 4.77
CA PRO A 243 14.65 -10.21 5.10
C PRO A 243 13.83 -10.91 4.00
N GLY A 244 12.93 -11.82 4.40
CA GLY A 244 12.06 -12.57 3.48
C GLY A 244 12.66 -13.88 2.93
N ILE A 245 11.85 -14.58 2.12
CA ILE A 245 12.21 -15.85 1.46
C ILE A 245 12.89 -15.52 0.12
N ARG A 246 14.13 -15.99 -0.11
CA ARG A 246 14.72 -16.01 -1.47
C ARG A 246 14.05 -17.12 -2.27
N ASN A 247 13.18 -16.78 -3.23
CA ASN A 247 12.70 -17.74 -4.20
C ASN A 247 13.87 -18.21 -5.10
N ARG A 248 14.13 -19.53 -5.10
CA ARG A 248 15.12 -20.17 -5.97
C ARG A 248 14.64 -20.15 -7.41
N THR A 249 15.19 -19.27 -8.24
CA THR A 249 15.37 -19.54 -9.68
C THR A 249 16.86 -19.57 -9.98
N ILE A 250 17.48 -20.72 -9.66
CA ILE A 250 18.79 -21.09 -10.20
C ILE A 250 18.52 -21.60 -11.61
N ASN A 251 18.52 -20.70 -12.61
CA ASN A 251 18.50 -21.10 -14.02
C ASN A 251 19.93 -21.39 -14.50
N TYR A 252 20.40 -22.61 -14.24
CA TYR A 252 21.40 -23.25 -15.11
C TYR A 252 20.67 -23.88 -16.29
N SER A 253 20.26 -23.06 -17.25
CA SER A 253 19.89 -23.54 -18.58
C SER A 253 19.99 -22.41 -19.59
N ARG A 254 20.91 -22.59 -20.55
CA ARG A 254 21.02 -21.78 -21.75
C ARG A 254 19.72 -21.91 -22.55
N ALA A 255 18.77 -21.00 -22.33
CA ALA A 255 17.61 -20.82 -23.19
C ALA A 255 17.38 -19.31 -23.39
N ARG A 256 17.17 -18.92 -24.65
CA ARG A 256 17.04 -17.53 -25.11
C ARG A 256 15.92 -16.79 -24.35
N PRO A 257 16.12 -15.50 -24.02
CA PRO A 257 15.19 -14.76 -23.17
C PRO A 257 13.88 -14.48 -23.91
N ASN A 258 12.76 -14.93 -23.34
CA ASN A 258 11.43 -14.53 -23.75
C ASN A 258 11.04 -13.23 -23.00
N LYS A 259 10.36 -12.32 -23.69
CA LYS A 259 10.40 -10.86 -23.44
C LYS A 259 9.43 -10.32 -22.38
N TYR A 260 8.96 -11.14 -21.44
CA TYR A 260 7.99 -10.73 -20.41
C TYR A 260 8.23 -11.46 -19.08
N GLU A 261 9.33 -11.15 -18.41
CA GLU A 261 9.58 -11.44 -16.99
C GLU A 261 10.52 -10.35 -16.45
N LYS A 262 9.92 -9.31 -15.88
CA LYS A 262 10.51 -8.18 -15.14
C LYS A 262 9.40 -7.70 -14.21
N ASP A 263 9.51 -7.62 -12.89
CA ASP A 263 10.65 -7.58 -12.00
C ASP A 263 10.21 -8.19 -10.65
N ASP A 264 10.92 -9.21 -10.18
CA ASP A 264 10.85 -9.67 -8.78
C ASP A 264 12.27 -9.95 -8.27
N VAL A 265 13.19 -9.06 -8.64
CA VAL A 265 14.57 -9.09 -8.16
C VAL A 265 14.59 -8.47 -6.78
N LEU A 266 14.59 -9.33 -5.76
CA LEU A 266 15.03 -9.00 -4.41
C LEU A 266 16.37 -8.26 -4.49
N LYS A 267 16.34 -6.93 -4.34
CA LYS A 267 17.56 -6.14 -4.13
C LYS A 267 18.20 -6.66 -2.84
N ALA A 268 19.39 -7.24 -2.96
CA ALA A 268 20.30 -7.36 -1.83
C ALA A 268 20.63 -5.92 -1.41
N TYR A 269 20.11 -5.49 -0.25
CA TYR A 269 20.39 -4.14 0.26
C TYR A 269 21.75 -4.17 0.95
N ASP A 270 22.75 -3.56 0.31
CA ASP A 270 24.00 -3.17 0.94
C ASP A 270 23.71 -2.07 1.98
N VAL A 271 24.12 -2.32 3.22
CA VAL A 271 24.03 -1.38 4.34
C VAL A 271 24.99 -0.22 4.07
N ASN A 272 24.46 0.92 3.62
CA ASN A 272 25.18 2.19 3.60
C ASN A 272 24.38 3.26 4.36
N ILE A 273 24.95 3.68 5.49
CA ILE A 273 24.41 4.72 6.37
C ILE A 273 24.64 6.08 5.67
N HIS A 274 23.56 6.71 5.22
CA HIS A 274 23.56 8.11 4.79
C HIS A 274 22.67 8.95 5.69
N VAL A 275 23.26 10.02 6.21
CA VAL A 275 22.68 11.02 7.11
C VAL A 275 21.61 11.85 6.39
N GLU A 276 20.47 12.06 7.06
CA GLU A 276 19.23 12.68 6.58
C GLU A 276 19.41 14.10 6.00
N GLN A 277 18.66 14.41 4.94
CA GLN A 277 18.31 15.79 4.60
C GLN A 277 16.86 16.10 5.06
N PRO A 278 16.56 17.34 5.49
CA PRO A 278 15.26 17.72 6.02
C PRO A 278 14.16 17.64 4.95
N ALA A 279 12.96 17.20 5.36
CA ALA A 279 11.79 17.07 4.51
C ALA A 279 11.46 18.37 3.76
N LYS A 280 11.29 18.25 2.44
CA LYS A 280 11.03 19.38 1.54
C LYS A 280 9.66 20.00 1.82
N LEU A 281 9.57 21.32 1.84
CA LEU A 281 8.28 22.04 1.86
C LEU A 281 7.66 21.96 0.46
N VAL A 282 6.44 21.45 0.36
CA VAL A 282 5.70 21.29 -0.91
C VAL A 282 4.28 21.83 -0.76
N LYS A 283 3.62 22.06 -1.89
CA LYS A 283 2.24 22.56 -1.89
C LYS A 283 1.27 21.40 -1.92
N PHE A 284 0.23 21.50 -1.11
CA PHE A 284 -0.89 20.57 -1.12
C PHE A 284 -2.14 21.29 -1.62
N GLU A 285 -2.98 20.54 -2.30
CA GLU A 285 -4.34 20.92 -2.64
C GLU A 285 -5.27 19.86 -2.10
N CYS A 286 -6.31 20.27 -1.41
CA CYS A 286 -7.35 19.34 -1.03
C CYS A 286 -8.22 19.05 -2.24
N ILE A 287 -8.37 17.78 -2.49
CA ILE A 287 -9.20 17.19 -3.51
C ILE A 287 -10.66 17.65 -3.32
N ILE A 288 -11.19 17.74 -2.09
CA ILE A 288 -12.59 18.19 -1.83
C ILE A 288 -12.72 19.72 -1.88
N CYS A 289 -12.09 20.42 -0.92
CA CYS A 289 -12.30 21.86 -0.70
C CYS A 289 -11.57 22.75 -1.71
N LYS A 290 -10.69 22.19 -2.55
CA LYS A 290 -9.73 22.88 -3.44
C LYS A 290 -8.85 23.92 -2.74
N THR A 291 -8.82 23.91 -1.40
CA THR A 291 -7.96 24.79 -0.63
C THR A 291 -6.52 24.35 -0.84
N ARG A 292 -5.63 25.32 -1.04
CA ARG A 292 -4.21 25.10 -1.20
C ARG A 292 -3.49 25.58 0.04
N TRP A 293 -2.51 24.83 0.50
CA TRP A 293 -1.67 25.21 1.63
C TRP A 293 -0.26 24.64 1.45
N ASP A 294 0.70 25.27 2.12
CA ASP A 294 2.05 24.75 2.20
C ASP A 294 2.12 23.71 3.30
N GLY A 295 2.74 22.58 3.02
CA GLY A 295 2.94 21.48 3.95
C GLY A 295 4.30 20.82 3.72
N TYR A 296 4.80 20.08 4.68
CA TYR A 296 5.99 19.26 4.43
C TYR A 296 5.57 18.08 3.54
N GLU A 297 6.42 17.70 2.57
CA GLU A 297 6.27 16.49 1.73
C GLU A 297 6.03 15.26 2.62
N ALA A 298 6.71 15.31 3.76
CA ALA A 298 6.55 14.49 4.93
C ALA A 298 5.64 15.21 5.96
N GLY A 299 4.35 15.37 5.68
CA GLY A 299 3.39 15.78 6.71
C GLY A 299 1.97 15.27 6.46
N GLY A 300 1.28 14.86 7.53
CA GLY A 300 -0.16 14.59 7.47
C GLY A 300 -0.96 15.88 7.34
N ASN A 301 -1.10 16.31 6.09
CA ASN A 301 -1.57 17.63 5.71
C ASN A 301 -3.10 17.67 5.67
N LYS A 302 -3.72 18.05 6.81
CA LYS A 302 -5.17 18.30 6.90
C LYS A 302 -5.56 19.51 6.06
N CYS A 303 -6.62 19.42 5.24
CA CYS A 303 -7.18 20.63 4.59
C CYS A 303 -7.57 21.61 5.71
N PRO A 304 -7.03 22.84 5.75
CA PRO A 304 -7.36 23.81 6.79
C PRO A 304 -8.84 24.22 6.76
N LYS A 305 -9.53 23.99 5.64
CA LYS A 305 -10.96 24.28 5.45
C LYS A 305 -11.89 23.10 5.77
N CYS A 306 -11.59 21.89 5.30
CA CYS A 306 -12.40 20.70 5.60
C CYS A 306 -12.12 20.13 6.99
N GLN A 307 -10.97 20.46 7.58
CA GLN A 307 -10.43 19.78 8.77
C GLN A 307 -10.28 18.26 8.58
N ASP A 308 -10.34 17.83 7.32
CA ASP A 308 -10.28 16.45 6.90
C ASP A 308 -8.94 16.22 6.20
N TYR A 309 -8.29 15.12 6.58
CA TYR A 309 -7.03 14.65 6.05
C TYR A 309 -7.23 13.63 4.93
N LEU A 310 -8.43 13.10 4.68
CA LEU A 310 -8.63 11.98 3.76
C LEU A 310 -8.34 12.31 2.29
N TYR A 311 -8.19 13.60 1.96
CA TYR A 311 -8.34 14.10 0.61
C TYR A 311 -7.28 15.12 0.21
N SER A 312 -6.03 14.99 0.67
CA SER A 312 -4.95 15.87 0.23
C SER A 312 -4.20 15.28 -0.97
N ARG A 313 -3.79 16.12 -1.92
CA ARG A 313 -2.81 15.74 -2.95
C ARG A 313 -1.69 16.76 -3.00
N MET A 314 -0.48 16.29 -3.27
CA MET A 314 0.66 17.16 -3.53
C MET A 314 0.52 17.78 -4.92
N ILE A 315 0.80 19.06 -5.04
CA ILE A 315 0.84 19.79 -6.30
C ILE A 315 2.24 20.37 -6.47
N SER A 316 2.76 20.26 -7.71
CA SER A 316 4.07 20.78 -8.10
C SER A 316 4.12 22.30 -8.17
#